data_AF-H3A443-F1
#
_entry.id   AF-H3A443-F1
#
_cell.length_a   1.000
_cell.length_b   1.000
_cell.length_c   1.000
_cell.angle_alpha   90.00
_cell.angle_beta   90.00
_cell.angle_gamma   90.00
#
_symmetry.space_group_name_H-M   'P 1'
#
loop_
_entity.id
_entity.type
_entity.pdbx_description
1 polymer ?
#
loop_
_entity_poly.entity_id
_entity_poly.type
_entity_poly.pdbx_seq_one_letter_code
_entity_poly.pdbx_strand_id
1 'polypeptide(L)'
;MALAHHEDPVVKEAYLMLHDYIAYVTGRKTSPAPSKAAAALRYAGDDLLEKFPIFFKRWPRLFSGVSEDKASDLLLKILDDHFKPQQAGRPKEITWSGILSIYIVAGQMAIYCQENGMEGVLESLAMQVGQYVEKTVCPFIREKGGWVGFTTRYAKKEDAETKVLKVCCGTLLTLAMLSLLYYTWNKRLTR
;
A
#
# COMPACT_ATOMS: atom_id res chain seq x y z
N MET A 1 -0.04 -20.86 0.31
CA MET A 1 -1.35 -21.55 0.34
C MET A 1 -2.36 -20.91 1.32
N ALA A 2 -2.05 -19.77 1.95
CA ALA A 2 -2.84 -19.22 3.06
C ALA A 2 -3.95 -18.20 2.69
N LEU A 3 -4.04 -17.73 1.44
CA LEU A 3 -5.03 -16.70 1.03
C LEU A 3 -6.43 -17.25 0.64
N ALA A 4 -6.62 -18.57 0.69
CA ALA A 4 -7.83 -19.23 0.15
C ALA A 4 -8.96 -19.46 1.19
N HIS A 5 -8.75 -19.14 2.46
CA HIS A 5 -9.70 -19.49 3.54
C HIS A 5 -10.59 -18.35 4.05
N HIS A 6 -10.45 -17.12 3.58
CA HIS A 6 -11.30 -16.01 4.00
C HIS A 6 -12.40 -15.72 2.96
N GLU A 7 -13.64 -16.09 3.30
CA GLU A 7 -14.82 -15.80 2.47
C GLU A 7 -15.14 -14.29 2.41
N ASP A 8 -14.72 -13.54 3.42
CA ASP A 8 -14.95 -12.10 3.50
C ASP A 8 -13.96 -11.31 2.61
N PRO A 9 -14.45 -10.56 1.61
CA PRO A 9 -13.59 -9.79 0.70
C PRO A 9 -12.79 -8.69 1.41
N VAL A 10 -13.30 -8.10 2.50
CA VAL A 10 -12.58 -7.07 3.26
C VAL A 10 -11.37 -7.68 3.98
N VAL A 11 -11.56 -8.85 4.58
CA VAL A 11 -10.50 -9.58 5.27
C VAL A 11 -9.47 -10.08 4.27
N LYS A 12 -9.93 -10.70 3.18
CA LYS A 12 -9.04 -11.19 2.10
C LYS A 12 -8.15 -10.07 1.57
N GLU A 13 -8.71 -8.89 1.33
CA GLU A 13 -7.96 -7.73 0.86
C GLU A 13 -6.95 -7.24 1.92
N ALA A 14 -7.29 -7.29 3.22
CA ALA A 14 -6.37 -6.93 4.30
C ALA A 14 -5.10 -7.80 4.31
N TYR A 15 -5.27 -9.13 4.25
CA TYR A 15 -4.13 -10.05 4.16
C TYR A 15 -3.37 -9.87 2.85
N LEU A 16 -4.08 -9.71 1.72
CA LEU A 16 -3.45 -9.48 0.42
C LEU A 16 -2.56 -8.24 0.44
N MET A 17 -3.06 -7.11 0.95
CA MET A 17 -2.31 -5.87 1.09
C MET A 17 -1.07 -6.04 1.97
N LEU A 18 -1.19 -6.78 3.08
CA LEU A 18 -0.10 -6.96 4.02
C LEU A 18 1.02 -7.83 3.45
N HIS A 19 0.67 -8.99 2.90
CA HIS A 19 1.63 -9.87 2.24
C HIS A 19 2.30 -9.17 1.04
N ASP A 20 1.52 -8.44 0.25
CA ASP A 20 2.04 -7.67 -0.87
C ASP A 20 3.02 -6.58 -0.42
N TYR A 21 2.64 -5.80 0.59
CA TYR A 21 3.44 -4.68 1.05
C TYR A 21 4.76 -5.14 1.70
N ILE A 22 4.72 -6.19 2.53
CA ILE A 22 5.95 -6.79 3.08
C ILE A 22 6.87 -7.28 1.95
N ALA A 23 6.33 -8.01 0.96
CA ALA A 23 7.13 -8.48 -0.18
C ALA A 23 7.69 -7.33 -1.04
N TYR A 24 6.94 -6.23 -1.17
CA TYR A 24 7.35 -5.03 -1.88
C TYR A 24 8.53 -4.33 -1.19
N VAL A 25 8.39 -3.97 0.10
CA VAL A 25 9.41 -3.18 0.81
C VAL A 25 10.68 -3.98 1.11
N THR A 26 10.59 -5.30 1.15
CA THR A 26 11.74 -6.20 1.33
C THR A 26 12.44 -6.53 0.01
N GLY A 27 11.92 -6.04 -1.13
CA GLY A 27 12.50 -6.30 -2.45
C GLY A 27 12.25 -7.71 -2.99
N ARG A 28 11.50 -8.57 -2.27
CA ARG A 28 11.18 -9.94 -2.70
C ARG A 28 10.25 -10.00 -3.92
N LYS A 29 9.51 -8.92 -4.21
CA LYS A 29 8.57 -8.87 -5.35
C LYS A 29 8.52 -7.49 -5.99
N THR A 30 8.84 -7.43 -7.28
CA THR A 30 8.78 -6.21 -8.12
C THR A 30 7.58 -6.20 -9.08
N SER A 31 6.69 -7.19 -8.98
CA SER A 31 5.52 -7.25 -9.85
C SER A 31 4.56 -6.08 -9.58
N PRO A 32 3.66 -5.76 -10.53
CA PRO A 32 2.55 -4.86 -10.30
C PRO A 32 1.77 -5.24 -9.05
N ALA A 33 1.23 -4.23 -8.36
CA ALA A 33 0.40 -4.45 -7.19
C ALA A 33 -0.85 -5.28 -7.55
N PRO A 34 -1.24 -6.26 -6.72
CA PRO A 34 -2.31 -7.21 -7.02
C PRO A 34 -3.71 -6.59 -6.96
N SER A 35 -3.85 -5.41 -6.35
CA SER A 35 -5.11 -4.70 -6.20
C SER A 35 -4.89 -3.18 -6.17
N LYS A 36 -5.99 -2.43 -6.28
CA LYS A 36 -5.96 -0.95 -6.14
C LYS A 36 -5.57 -0.51 -4.73
N ALA A 37 -6.00 -1.25 -3.70
CA ALA A 37 -5.67 -0.91 -2.32
C ALA A 37 -4.21 -1.21 -2.00
N ALA A 38 -3.66 -2.32 -2.50
CA ALA A 38 -2.23 -2.60 -2.44
C ALA A 38 -1.41 -1.54 -3.19
N ALA A 39 -1.83 -1.13 -4.39
CA ALA A 39 -1.17 -0.05 -5.14
C ALA A 39 -1.17 1.28 -4.37
N ALA A 40 -2.31 1.64 -3.78
CA ALA A 40 -2.44 2.83 -2.95
C ALA A 40 -1.55 2.76 -1.70
N LEU A 41 -1.46 1.60 -1.07
CA LEU A 41 -0.59 1.37 0.10
C LEU A 41 0.89 1.52 -0.27
N ARG A 42 1.36 0.91 -1.36
CA ARG A 42 2.74 1.07 -1.84
C ARG A 42 3.07 2.54 -2.07
N TYR A 43 2.23 3.23 -2.86
CA TYR A 43 2.41 4.65 -3.16
C TYR A 43 2.43 5.53 -1.90
N ALA A 44 1.46 5.35 -1.00
CA ALA A 44 1.40 6.13 0.23
C ALA A 44 2.57 5.84 1.18
N GLY A 45 3.06 4.59 1.20
CA GLY A 45 4.25 4.22 1.95
C GLY A 45 5.51 4.90 1.42
N ASP A 46 5.72 4.87 0.10
CA ASP A 46 6.84 5.53 -0.55
C ASP A 46 6.79 7.05 -0.33
N ASP A 47 5.62 7.68 -0.55
CA ASP A 47 5.41 9.12 -0.35
C ASP A 47 5.68 9.55 1.11
N LEU A 48 5.27 8.72 2.08
CA LEU A 48 5.49 8.98 3.49
C LEU A 48 6.98 8.86 3.86
N LEU A 49 7.68 7.85 3.33
CA LEU A 49 9.11 7.64 3.52
C LEU A 49 9.93 8.79 2.92
N GLU A 50 9.56 9.25 1.72
CA GLU A 50 10.21 10.36 1.03
C GLU A 50 10.03 11.68 1.78
N LYS A 51 8.81 11.96 2.26
CA LYS A 51 8.49 13.23 2.93
C LYS A 51 8.99 13.30 4.38
N PHE A 52 9.07 12.17 5.08
CA PHE A 52 9.41 12.13 6.50
C PHE A 52 10.55 11.17 6.85
N PRO A 53 11.72 11.25 6.19
CA PRO A 53 12.79 10.28 6.36
C PRO A 53 13.34 10.20 7.79
N ILE A 54 13.24 11.29 8.55
CA ILE A 54 13.72 11.37 9.94
C ILE A 54 12.93 10.41 10.85
N PHE A 55 11.61 10.31 10.67
CA PHE A 55 10.77 9.41 11.46
C PHE A 55 11.22 7.95 11.27
N PHE A 56 11.57 7.60 10.04
CA PHE A 56 11.91 6.23 9.68
C PHE A 56 13.30 5.79 10.11
N LYS A 57 14.28 6.70 10.09
CA LYS A 57 15.64 6.45 10.60
C LYS A 57 15.71 6.04 12.07
N ARG A 58 14.64 6.25 12.84
CA ARG A 58 14.58 5.88 14.26
C ARG A 58 14.10 4.44 14.49
N TRP A 59 13.40 3.82 13.54
CA TRP A 59 12.85 2.47 13.71
C TRP A 59 13.90 1.39 13.98
N PRO A 60 15.07 1.35 13.32
CA PRO A 60 16.10 0.36 13.64
C PRO A 60 16.58 0.42 15.09
N ARG A 61 16.56 1.61 15.71
CA ARG A 61 16.87 1.77 17.15
C ARG A 61 15.74 1.28 18.03
N LEU A 62 14.49 1.53 17.63
CA LEU A 62 13.32 1.05 18.35
C LEU A 62 13.26 -0.49 18.36
N PHE A 63 13.65 -1.12 17.26
CA PHE A 63 13.68 -2.57 17.09
C PHE A 63 15.01 -3.21 17.54
N SER A 64 15.95 -2.43 18.06
CA SER A 64 17.24 -2.97 18.48
C SER A 64 17.07 -4.06 19.54
N GLY A 65 17.67 -5.23 19.30
CA GLY A 65 17.59 -6.35 20.22
C GLY A 65 16.33 -7.21 20.09
N VAL A 66 15.50 -6.96 19.06
CA VAL A 66 14.37 -7.85 18.73
C VAL A 66 14.92 -9.14 18.13
N SER A 67 14.51 -10.26 18.72
CA SER A 67 14.75 -11.60 18.20
C SER A 67 13.61 -12.06 17.29
N GLU A 68 13.89 -13.06 16.46
CA GLU A 68 12.95 -13.59 15.46
C GLU A 68 11.61 -14.02 16.09
N ASP A 69 11.65 -14.66 17.25
CA ASP A 69 10.48 -15.13 18.00
C ASP A 69 9.63 -14.00 18.61
N LYS A 70 10.20 -12.80 18.77
CA LYS A 70 9.55 -11.66 19.47
C LYS A 70 9.13 -10.53 18.54
N ALA A 71 9.52 -10.58 17.25
CA ALA A 71 9.26 -9.50 16.31
C ALA A 71 7.77 -9.20 16.16
N SER A 72 6.96 -10.24 15.96
CA SER A 72 5.52 -10.13 15.85
C SER A 72 4.88 -9.64 17.15
N ASP A 73 5.28 -10.18 18.29
CA ASP A 73 4.73 -9.79 19.60
C ASP A 73 5.00 -8.33 19.93
N LEU A 74 6.23 -7.85 19.67
CA LEU A 74 6.57 -6.45 19.85
C LEU A 74 5.74 -5.57 18.92
N LEU A 75 5.59 -5.95 17.65
CA LEU A 75 4.80 -5.19 16.70
C LEU A 75 3.34 -5.11 17.15
N LEU A 76 2.73 -6.23 17.50
CA LEU A 76 1.35 -6.27 18.00
C LEU A 76 1.18 -5.41 19.26
N LYS A 77 2.15 -5.43 20.17
CA LYS A 77 2.16 -4.55 21.35
C LYS A 77 2.21 -3.07 20.98
N ILE A 78 3.04 -2.68 20.00
CA ILE A 78 3.11 -1.30 19.49
C ILE A 78 1.76 -0.90 18.87
N LEU A 79 1.14 -1.79 18.11
CA LEU A 79 -0.17 -1.54 17.49
C LEU A 79 -1.26 -1.41 18.55
N ASP A 80 -1.30 -2.29 19.54
CA ASP A 80 -2.23 -2.20 20.66
C ASP A 80 -2.09 -0.87 21.40
N ASP A 81 -0.87 -0.48 21.75
CA ASP A 81 -0.60 0.82 22.37
C ASP A 81 -1.05 1.99 21.48
N HIS A 82 -0.89 1.86 20.16
CA HIS A 82 -1.35 2.86 19.21
C HIS A 82 -2.88 2.92 19.11
N PHE A 83 -3.60 1.80 19.20
CA PHE A 83 -5.06 1.76 19.05
C PHE A 83 -5.84 1.77 20.38
N LYS A 84 -5.15 1.79 21.52
CA LYS A 84 -5.77 1.90 22.84
C LYS A 84 -6.73 3.11 22.94
N PRO A 85 -7.94 2.91 23.49
CA PRO A 85 -8.84 4.00 23.84
C PRO A 85 -8.16 5.06 24.70
N GLN A 86 -8.27 6.34 24.32
CA GLN A 86 -7.77 7.45 25.14
C GLN A 86 -8.63 7.71 26.38
N GLN A 87 -9.88 7.25 26.39
CA GLN A 87 -10.81 7.39 27.51
C GLN A 87 -11.51 6.06 27.79
N ALA A 88 -11.62 5.69 29.07
CA ALA A 88 -12.33 4.49 29.50
C ALA A 88 -13.80 4.58 29.06
N GLY A 89 -14.27 3.57 28.34
CA GLY A 89 -15.67 3.45 27.88
C GLY A 89 -15.98 4.05 26.50
N ARG A 90 -15.01 4.64 25.78
CA ARG A 90 -15.23 5.10 24.39
C ARG A 90 -14.29 4.38 23.42
N PRO A 91 -14.80 3.70 22.37
CA PRO A 91 -13.92 3.12 21.36
C PRO A 91 -13.11 4.21 20.66
N LYS A 92 -11.81 3.96 20.44
CA LYS A 92 -10.97 4.87 19.67
C LYS A 92 -11.48 4.92 18.23
N GLU A 93 -11.61 6.12 17.68
CA GLU A 93 -11.98 6.27 16.28
C GLU A 93 -10.82 5.78 15.37
N ILE A 94 -11.09 4.75 14.56
CA ILE A 94 -10.13 4.23 13.59
C ILE A 94 -10.16 5.11 12.34
N THR A 95 -9.04 5.81 12.11
CA THR A 95 -8.82 6.65 10.94
C THR A 95 -8.07 5.90 9.84
N TRP A 96 -8.24 6.33 8.59
CA TRP A 96 -7.50 5.75 7.46
C TRP A 96 -5.98 5.89 7.61
N SER A 97 -5.50 6.96 8.26
CA SER A 97 -4.08 7.15 8.58
C SER A 97 -3.58 6.21 9.66
N GLY A 98 -4.41 5.86 10.65
CA GLY A 98 -4.10 4.79 11.60
C GLY A 98 -4.02 3.44 10.90
N ILE A 99 -4.95 3.16 9.97
CA ILE A 99 -4.91 1.92 9.18
C ILE A 99 -3.62 1.87 8.35
N LEU A 100 -3.26 2.96 7.66
CA LEU A 100 -2.01 3.06 6.91
C LEU A 100 -0.80 2.77 7.82
N SER A 101 -0.73 3.39 9.00
CA SER A 101 0.43 3.24 9.90
C SER A 101 0.69 1.80 10.31
N ILE A 102 -0.34 0.96 10.47
CA ILE A 102 -0.18 -0.48 10.75
C ILE A 102 0.70 -1.14 9.69
N TYR A 103 0.34 -0.98 8.42
CA TYR A 103 1.06 -1.59 7.30
C TYR A 103 2.47 -1.02 7.16
N ILE A 104 2.62 0.28 7.35
CA ILE A 104 3.93 0.94 7.27
C ILE A 104 4.87 0.38 8.35
N VAL A 105 4.44 0.32 9.61
CA VAL A 105 5.27 -0.18 10.71
C VAL A 105 5.56 -1.68 10.54
N ALA A 106 4.60 -2.47 10.06
CA ALA A 106 4.83 -3.88 9.71
C ALA A 106 5.90 -4.03 8.62
N GLY A 107 5.86 -3.18 7.60
CA GLY A 107 6.89 -3.13 6.56
C GLY A 107 8.27 -2.77 7.12
N GLN A 108 8.36 -1.78 8.02
CA GLN A 108 9.63 -1.42 8.67
C GLN A 108 10.18 -2.55 9.54
N MET A 109 9.32 -3.26 10.28
CA MET A 109 9.72 -4.46 11.03
C MET A 109 10.24 -5.55 10.10
N ALA A 110 9.58 -5.77 8.96
CA ALA A 110 10.01 -6.75 7.96
C ALA A 110 11.39 -6.42 7.36
N ILE A 111 11.63 -5.15 7.02
CA ILE A 111 12.96 -4.69 6.55
C ILE A 111 14.01 -4.96 7.62
N TYR A 112 13.74 -4.57 8.87
CA TYR A 112 14.66 -4.82 9.99
C TYR A 112 14.96 -6.30 10.17
N CYS A 113 13.95 -7.16 10.10
CA CYS A 113 14.14 -8.61 10.22
C CYS A 113 15.01 -9.15 9.08
N GLN A 114 14.76 -8.73 7.83
CA GLN A 114 15.56 -9.15 6.68
C GLN A 114 17.02 -8.68 6.79
N GLU A 115 17.27 -7.42 7.18
CA GLU A 115 18.62 -6.87 7.35
C GLU A 115 19.44 -7.60 8.44
N ASN A 116 18.76 -8.22 9.40
CA ASN A 116 19.39 -8.98 10.50
C ASN A 116 19.35 -10.51 10.26
N GLY A 117 19.02 -10.97 9.05
CA GLY A 117 19.02 -12.39 8.69
C GLY A 117 17.84 -13.20 9.25
N MET A 118 16.81 -12.54 9.78
CA MET A 118 15.59 -13.14 10.36
C MET A 118 14.49 -13.27 9.31
N GLU A 119 14.83 -13.81 8.15
CA GLU A 119 13.93 -13.87 6.99
C GLU A 119 12.77 -14.87 7.14
N GLY A 120 12.91 -15.84 8.06
CA GLY A 120 11.90 -16.85 8.36
C GLY A 120 10.64 -16.27 9.00
N VAL A 121 10.76 -15.18 9.75
CA VAL A 121 9.62 -14.55 10.45
C VAL A 121 8.66 -13.83 9.51
N LEU A 122 9.07 -13.46 8.30
CA LEU A 122 8.28 -12.52 7.47
C LEU A 122 6.88 -13.03 7.12
N GLU A 123 6.73 -14.34 6.89
CA GLU A 123 5.41 -14.95 6.62
C GLU A 123 4.55 -14.99 7.89
N SER A 124 5.14 -15.36 9.04
CA SER A 124 4.44 -15.33 10.34
C SER A 124 4.03 -13.91 10.73
N LEU A 125 4.90 -12.93 10.49
CA LEU A 125 4.66 -11.51 10.74
C LEU A 125 3.45 -11.03 9.94
N ALA A 126 3.41 -11.34 8.64
CA ALA A 126 2.27 -11.02 7.79
C ALA A 126 0.99 -11.70 8.29
N MET A 127 1.07 -12.97 8.71
CA MET A 127 -0.09 -13.69 9.23
C MET A 127 -0.64 -13.07 10.53
N GLN A 128 0.23 -12.83 11.52
CA GLN A 128 -0.17 -12.34 12.84
C GLN A 128 -0.70 -10.90 12.79
N VAL A 129 -0.06 -10.02 12.00
CA VAL A 129 -0.57 -8.66 11.79
C VAL A 129 -1.86 -8.70 10.96
N GLY A 130 -2.00 -9.61 10.01
CA GLY A 130 -3.24 -9.81 9.27
C GLY A 130 -4.41 -10.19 10.18
N GLN A 131 -4.18 -11.13 11.11
CA GLN A 131 -5.16 -11.51 12.14
C GLN A 131 -5.54 -10.34 13.05
N TYR A 132 -4.58 -9.48 13.37
CA TYR A 132 -4.85 -8.25 14.12
C TYR A 132 -5.76 -7.30 13.34
N VAL A 133 -5.45 -7.03 12.07
CA VAL A 133 -6.25 -6.16 11.21
C VAL A 133 -7.65 -6.76 10.98
N GLU A 134 -7.77 -8.07 10.82
CA GLU A 134 -9.04 -8.78 10.71
C GLU A 134 -9.94 -8.55 11.93
N LYS A 135 -9.39 -8.69 13.14
CA LYS A 135 -10.16 -8.57 14.38
C LYS A 135 -10.47 -7.13 14.75
N THR A 136 -9.48 -6.24 14.60
CA THR A 136 -9.54 -4.88 15.17
C THR A 136 -9.99 -3.84 14.15
N VAL A 137 -9.67 -4.02 12.87
CA VAL A 137 -9.82 -2.96 11.86
C VAL A 137 -10.92 -3.29 10.84
N CYS A 138 -11.00 -4.54 10.39
CA CYS A 138 -11.97 -4.94 9.36
C CYS A 138 -13.44 -4.64 9.72
N PRO A 139 -13.91 -4.75 10.98
CA PRO A 139 -15.26 -4.31 11.35
C PRO A 139 -15.55 -2.87 10.94
N PHE A 140 -14.63 -1.95 11.23
CA PHE A 140 -14.75 -0.53 10.88
C PHE A 140 -14.65 -0.28 9.37
N ILE A 141 -13.85 -1.08 8.66
CA ILE A 141 -13.74 -0.98 7.21
C ILE A 141 -15.06 -1.42 6.54
N ARG A 142 -15.72 -2.48 7.06
CA ARG A 142 -17.03 -2.91 6.56
C ARG A 142 -18.07 -1.81 6.71
N GLU A 143 -18.13 -1.16 7.87
CA GLU A 143 -19.03 -0.03 8.13
C GLU A 143 -18.79 1.14 7.16
N LYS A 144 -17.54 1.34 6.71
CA LYS A 144 -17.15 2.37 5.74
C LYS A 144 -17.29 1.95 4.27
N GLY A 145 -17.94 0.80 3.99
CA GLY A 145 -18.16 0.31 2.63
C GLY A 145 -16.94 -0.35 1.98
N GLY A 146 -16.01 -0.87 2.78
CA GLY A 146 -14.82 -1.58 2.32
C GLY A 146 -13.60 -0.68 2.11
N TRP A 147 -12.64 -1.17 1.33
CA TRP A 147 -11.35 -0.51 1.09
C TRP A 147 -11.41 0.69 0.13
N VAL A 148 -12.59 1.01 -0.43
CA VAL A 148 -12.76 2.11 -1.39
C VAL A 148 -12.32 3.44 -0.76
N GLY A 149 -12.71 3.72 0.50
CA GLY A 149 -12.30 4.94 1.20
C GLY A 149 -10.78 5.08 1.35
N PHE A 150 -10.09 3.97 1.60
CA PHE A 150 -8.63 3.93 1.65
C PHE A 150 -8.02 4.28 0.29
N THR A 151 -8.50 3.63 -0.79
CA THR A 151 -8.00 3.89 -2.15
C THR A 151 -8.24 5.33 -2.59
N THR A 152 -9.42 5.90 -2.32
CA THR A 152 -9.71 7.30 -2.66
C THR A 152 -8.77 8.28 -1.94
N ARG A 153 -8.38 7.95 -0.71
CA ARG A 153 -7.48 8.78 0.10
C ARG A 153 -6.02 8.69 -0.33
N TYR A 154 -5.56 7.48 -0.66
CA TYR A 154 -4.13 7.16 -0.77
C TYR A 154 -3.68 6.69 -2.15
N ALA A 155 -4.57 6.47 -3.11
CA ALA A 155 -4.13 6.18 -4.46
C ALA A 155 -3.35 7.36 -5.04
N LYS A 156 -2.34 7.04 -5.87
CA LYS A 156 -1.65 8.04 -6.67
C LYS A 156 -2.69 8.79 -7.50
N LYS A 157 -2.84 10.09 -7.23
CA LYS A 157 -3.68 10.95 -8.06
C LYS A 157 -2.95 11.11 -9.38
N GLU A 158 -3.65 10.89 -10.49
CA GLU A 158 -3.07 11.26 -11.78
C GLU A 158 -2.83 12.76 -11.77
N ASP A 159 -1.56 13.17 -11.85
CA ASP A 159 -1.21 14.58 -11.98
C ASP A 159 -1.92 15.14 -13.22
N ALA A 160 -2.60 16.27 -13.04
CA ALA A 160 -3.30 16.95 -14.12
C ALA A 160 -2.37 17.17 -15.33
N GLU A 161 -1.09 17.42 -15.06
CA GLU A 161 -0.04 17.56 -16.06
C GLU A 161 0.17 16.28 -16.89
N THR A 162 0.18 15.09 -16.26
CA THR A 162 0.33 13.82 -16.99
C THR A 162 -0.90 13.54 -17.86
N LYS A 163 -2.09 13.91 -17.38
CA LYS A 163 -3.34 13.79 -18.15
C LYS A 163 -3.36 14.77 -19.33
N VAL A 164 -3.00 16.03 -19.10
CA VAL A 164 -2.89 17.07 -20.13
C VAL A 164 -1.84 16.68 -21.18
N LEU A 165 -0.69 16.16 -20.75
CA LEU A 165 0.36 15.70 -21.66
C LEU A 165 -0.12 14.55 -22.55
N LYS A 166 -0.79 13.54 -21.99
CA LYS A 166 -1.36 12.44 -22.77
C LYS A 166 -2.41 12.93 -23.78
N VAL A 167 -3.27 13.86 -23.38
CA VAL A 167 -4.29 14.45 -24.26
C VAL A 167 -3.64 15.27 -25.38
N CYS A 168 -2.69 16.14 -25.05
CA CYS A 168 -1.97 16.95 -26.03
C CYS A 168 -1.14 16.11 -27.00
N CYS A 169 -0.42 15.09 -26.51
CA CYS A 169 0.31 14.17 -27.38
C CYS A 169 -0.65 13.40 -28.29
N GLY A 170 -1.80 12.96 -27.77
CA GLY A 170 -2.83 12.30 -28.57
C GLY A 170 -3.38 13.19 -29.69
N THR A 171 -3.71 14.44 -29.39
CA THR A 171 -4.23 15.38 -30.39
C THR A 171 -3.19 15.76 -31.44
N LEU A 172 -1.93 15.93 -31.06
CA LEU A 172 -0.85 16.20 -32.02
C LEU A 172 -0.65 15.03 -32.99
N LEU A 173 -0.68 13.79 -32.49
CA LEU A 173 -0.54 12.60 -33.33
C LEU A 173 -1.72 12.44 -34.31
N THR A 174 -2.96 12.72 -33.88
CA THR A 174 -4.12 12.64 -34.77
C THR A 174 -4.08 13.72 -35.84
N LEU A 175 -3.68 14.95 -35.51
CA LEU A 175 -3.52 16.04 -36.49
C LEU A 175 -2.41 15.74 -37.50
N ALA A 176 -1.28 15.17 -37.06
CA ALA A 176 -0.20 14.75 -37.95
C ALA A 176 -0.64 13.63 -38.91
N MET A 177 -1.39 12.65 -38.41
CA MET A 177 -1.96 11.58 -39.25
C MET A 177 -2.94 12.13 -40.29
N LEU A 178 -3.84 13.05 -39.88
CA LEU A 178 -4.79 13.67 -40.79
C LEU A 178 -4.12 14.53 -41.86
N SER A 179 -3.08 15.30 -41.51
CA SER A 179 -2.34 16.11 -42.49
C SER A 179 -1.58 15.26 -43.49
N LEU A 180 -0.99 14.14 -43.06
CA LEU A 180 -0.34 13.16 -43.95
C LEU A 180 -1.35 12.47 -44.88
N LEU A 181 -2.52 12.08 -44.36
CA LEU A 181 -3.61 11.52 -45.17
C LEU A 181 -4.12 12.52 -46.20
N TYR A 182 -4.31 13.78 -45.80
CA TYR A 182 -4.72 14.85 -46.72
C TYR A 182 -3.67 15.09 -47.82
N TYR A 183 -2.40 15.18 -47.45
CA TYR A 183 -1.31 15.39 -48.40
C TYR A 183 -1.19 14.24 -49.41
N THR A 184 -1.28 13.00 -48.93
CA THR A 184 -1.21 11.81 -49.80
C THR A 184 -2.44 11.68 -50.70
N TRP A 185 -3.63 12.05 -50.22
CA TRP A 185 -4.85 12.12 -51.03
C TRP A 185 -4.72 13.19 -52.11
N ASN A 186 -4.34 14.42 -51.75
CA ASN A 186 -4.24 15.53 -52.70
C ASN A 186 -3.21 15.21 -53.81
N LYS A 187 -2.05 14.66 -53.43
CA LYS A 187 -1.02 14.23 -54.38
C LYS A 187 -1.48 13.12 -55.33
N ARG A 188 -2.42 12.26 -54.91
CA ARG A 188 -3.05 11.26 -55.80
C ARG A 188 -4.04 11.88 -56.78
N LEU A 189 -4.69 12.98 -56.43
CA LEU A 189 -5.67 13.67 -57.30
C LEU A 189 -5.03 14.58 -58.34
N THR A 190 -3.80 15.06 -58.10
CA THR A 190 -3.07 15.94 -59.03
C THR A 190 -2.14 15.19 -60.00
N ARG A 191 -2.20 13.85 -60.03
CA ARG A 191 -1.55 12.99 -61.03
C ARG A 191 -2.61 12.40 -61.93
#